data_AF-A0AAW9Q3I8-F1
#
_entry.id   AF-A0AAW9Q3I8-F1
#
_cell.length_a   1.000
_cell.length_b   1.000
_cell.length_c   1.000
_cell.angle_alpha   90.00
_cell.angle_beta   90.00
_cell.angle_gamma   90.00
#
_symmetry.space_group_name_H-M   'P 1'
#
loop_
_entity.id
_entity.type
_entity.pdbx_description
1 polymer ?
#
loop_
_entity_poly.entity_id
_entity_poly.type
_entity_poly.pdbx_seq_one_letter_code
_entity_poly.pdbx_strand_id
1 'polypeptide(L)' 'MKVSLEFLYHFRCDRCTQWWSRADIEPQLGEIVYCPYCGHENTVEGIQTFRDAARNATKSSCLDRKPDGE' A
#
# COMPACT_ATOMS: atom_id res chain seq x y z
N MET A 1 28.73 -6.09 10.87
CA MET A 1 27.84 -5.97 9.68
C MET A 1 26.67 -5.08 10.07
N LYS A 2 26.27 -4.11 9.24
CA LYS A 2 25.11 -3.24 9.47
C LYS A 2 24.08 -3.49 8.38
N VAL A 3 22.80 -3.51 8.75
CA VAL A 3 21.65 -3.64 7.84
C VAL A 3 20.64 -2.55 8.16
N SER A 4 19.80 -2.20 7.19
CA SER A 4 18.66 -1.30 7.35
C SER A 4 17.40 -1.96 6.81
N LEU A 5 16.26 -1.60 7.39
CA LEU A 5 14.93 -2.01 6.97
C LEU A 5 14.12 -0.74 6.71
N GLU A 6 13.34 -0.74 5.64
CA GLU A 6 12.44 0.36 5.26
C GLU A 6 11.05 -0.22 5.00
N PHE A 7 10.01 0.48 5.48
CA PHE A 7 8.61 0.16 5.20
C PHE A 7 8.03 1.17 4.20
N LEU A 8 7.54 0.68 3.06
CA LEU A 8 6.95 1.52 2.02
C LEU A 8 5.43 1.36 1.97
N TYR A 9 4.71 2.45 2.18
CA TYR A 9 3.26 2.54 2.08
C TYR A 9 2.88 3.18 0.75
N HIS A 10 2.23 2.43 -0.13
CA HIS A 10 1.84 2.89 -1.46
C HIS A 10 0.43 3.48 -1.43
N PHE A 11 0.25 4.62 -2.09
CA PHE A 11 -1.06 5.21 -2.30
C PHE A 11 -1.18 5.73 -3.73
N ARG A 12 -2.41 5.78 -4.23
CA ARG A 12 -2.74 6.36 -5.53
C ARG A 12 -3.41 7.70 -5.29
N CYS A 13 -2.99 8.74 -6.00
CA CYS A 13 -3.66 10.04 -5.87
C CYS A 13 -5.03 10.00 -6.55
N ASP A 14 -6.07 10.47 -5.85
CA ASP A 14 -7.45 10.44 -6.35
C ASP A 14 -7.71 11.47 -7.47
N ARG A 15 -6.80 12.44 -7.63
CA ARG A 15 -6.86 13.45 -8.69
C ARG A 15 -6.03 13.09 -9.92
N CYS A 16 -4.71 12.94 -9.76
CA CYS A 16 -3.83 12.70 -10.91
C CYS A 16 -3.68 11.21 -11.24
N THR A 17 -4.22 10.32 -10.41
CA THR A 17 -4.24 8.86 -10.59
C THR A 17 -2.87 8.16 -10.61
N GLN A 18 -1.79 8.90 -10.36
CA GLN A 18 -0.43 8.39 -10.25
C GLN A 18 -0.20 7.71 -8.88
N TRP A 19 0.76 6.79 -8.85
CA TRP A 19 1.13 6.03 -7.65
C TRP A 19 2.35 6.65 -6.97
N TRP A 20 2.31 6.69 -5.65
CA TRP A 20 3.35 7.24 -4.80
C TRP A 20 3.56 6.36 -3.57
N SER A 21 4.71 6.53 -2.93
CA SER A 21 5.05 5.81 -1.71
C SER A 21 5.53 6.77 -0.63
N ARG A 22 5.20 6.46 0.62
CA ARG A 22 5.77 7.09 1.81
C ARG A 22 6.56 6.05 2.59
N ALA A 23 7.78 6.40 2.98
CA ALA A 23 8.67 5.54 3.76
C ALA A 23 8.51 5.78 5.27
N ASP A 24 8.53 4.69 6.04
CA ASP A 24 8.67 4.61 7.51
C ASP A 24 7.65 5.41 8.36
N ILE A 25 6.66 6.04 7.74
CA ILE A 25 5.56 6.74 8.41
C ILE A 25 4.28 5.97 8.14
N GLU A 26 3.88 5.16 9.12
CA GLU A 26 2.65 4.38 9.06
C GLU A 26 1.43 5.29 8.92
N PRO A 27 0.62 5.12 7.85
CA PRO A 27 -0.56 5.93 7.62
C PRO A 27 -1.63 5.66 8.68
N GLN A 28 -2.35 6.71 9.06
CA GLN A 28 -3.48 6.61 9.98
C GLN A 28 -4.78 6.88 9.23
N LEU A 29 -5.87 6.21 9.63
CA LEU A 29 -7.20 6.50 9.07
C LEU A 29 -7.59 7.96 9.32
N GLY A 30 -8.07 8.63 8.27
CA GLY A 30 -8.41 10.06 8.30
C GLY A 30 -7.21 11.00 8.18
N GLU A 31 -5.98 10.49 8.08
CA GLU A 31 -4.80 11.31 7.80
C GLU A 31 -4.87 11.92 6.39
N ILE A 32 -4.36 13.14 6.25
CA ILE A 32 -4.17 13.79 4.96
C ILE A 32 -2.77 13.50 4.42
N VAL A 33 -2.70 12.96 3.21
CA VAL A 33 -1.46 12.77 2.45
C VAL A 33 -1.48 13.61 1.18
N TYR A 34 -0.39 14.35 0.96
CA TYR A 34 -0.23 15.22 -0.19
C TYR A 34 0.35 14.47 -1.38
N CYS A 35 -0.27 14.64 -2.55
CA CYS A 35 0.30 14.16 -3.81
C CYS A 35 1.53 15.01 -4.16
N PRO A 36 2.72 14.41 -4.32
CA PRO A 36 3.95 15.15 -4.60
C PRO A 36 3.96 15.77 -6.01
N TYR A 37 3.11 15.28 -6.92
CA TYR A 37 3.04 15.79 -8.28
C TYR A 37 2.04 16.95 -8.44
N CYS A 38 0.80 16.79 -7.99
CA CYS A 38 -0.26 17.77 -8.24
C CYS A 38 -0.70 18.56 -6.99
N GLY A 39 -0.08 18.31 -5.83
CA GLY A 39 -0.39 18.98 -4.57
C GLY A 39 -1.75 18.63 -3.95
N HIS A 40 -2.49 17.68 -4.53
CA HIS A 40 -3.81 17.31 -4.02
C HIS A 40 -3.72 16.60 -2.66
N GLU A 41 -4.57 17.02 -1.74
CA GLU A 41 -4.83 16.36 -0.47
C GLU A 41 -5.68 15.11 -0.69
N ASN A 42 -5.19 13.96 -0.24
CA ASN A 42 -5.91 12.69 -0.26
C ASN A 42 -6.14 12.28 1.20
N THR A 43 -7.32 11.76 1.51
CA THR A 43 -7.64 11.26 2.85
C THR A 43 -7.39 9.76 2.88
N VAL A 44 -6.72 9.25 3.92
CA VAL A 44 -6.53 7.81 4.10
C VAL A 44 -7.84 7.19 4.57
N GLU A 45 -8.62 6.62 3.65
CA GLU A 45 -9.91 5.98 3.95
C GLU A 45 -9.77 4.50 4.36
N GLY A 46 -8.65 3.87 4.00
CA GLY A 46 -8.40 2.46 4.28
C GLY A 46 -6.94 2.10 4.10
N ILE A 47 -6.46 1.16 4.92
CA ILE A 47 -5.11 0.62 4.84
C ILE A 47 -5.25 -0.85 4.44
N GLN A 48 -4.85 -1.16 3.22
CA GLN A 48 -4.88 -2.53 2.71
C GLN A 48 -3.52 -3.16 2.93
N THR A 49 -3.47 -4.24 3.72
CA THR A 49 -2.28 -5.08 3.75
C THR A 49 -2.36 -6.10 2.62
N PHE A 50 -1.21 -6.53 2.09
CA PHE A 50 -1.16 -7.61 1.10
C PHE A 50 -1.93 -8.85 1.59
N ARG A 51 -1.83 -9.16 2.89
CA ARG A 51 -2.50 -10.31 3.50
C ARG A 51 -4.02 -10.17 3.47
N ASP A 52 -4.54 -8.99 3.77
CA ASP A 52 -6.00 -8.75 3.77
C ASP A 52 -6.56 -8.70 2.35
N ALA A 53 -5.82 -8.08 1.43
CA ALA A 53 -6.15 -8.07 0.01
C ALA A 53 -6.14 -9.50 -0.57
N ALA A 54 -5.15 -10.31 -0.22
CA ALA A 54 -5.03 -11.69 -0.67
C ALA A 54 -6.13 -12.59 -0.10
N ARG A 55 -6.56 -12.39 1.16
CA ARG A 55 -7.62 -13.19 1.81
C ARG A 55 -9.01 -12.92 1.22
N ASN A 56 -9.29 -11.68 0.81
CA ASN A 56 -10.60 -11.30 0.27
C ASN A 56 -10.76 -11.56 -1.24
N ALA A 57 -9.77 -12.20 -1.89
CA ALA A 57 -9.84 -12.56 -3.30
C ALA A 57 -10.81 -13.74 -3.51
N THR A 58 -12.05 -13.45 -3.88
CA THR A 58 -13.20 -14.36 -4.04
C THR A 58 -13.04 -15.51 -5.06
N LYS A 59 -11.87 -15.69 -5.69
CA LYS A 59 -11.66 -16.70 -6.76
C LYS A 59 -10.41 -17.57 -6.64
N SER A 60 -9.52 -17.31 -5.68
CA SER A 60 -8.34 -18.11 -5.30
C SER A 60 -7.38 -17.14 -4.62
N SER A 61 -7.13 -17.28 -3.32
CA SER A 61 -6.07 -16.50 -2.68
C SER A 61 -4.72 -16.95 -3.22
N CYS A 62 -3.79 -16.01 -3.45
CA CYS A 62 -2.38 -16.35 -3.70
C CYS A 62 -1.70 -16.96 -2.45
N LEU A 63 -2.36 -16.92 -1.29
CA LEU A 63 -1.92 -17.62 -0.08
C LEU A 63 -2.18 -19.13 -0.13
N ASP A 64 -3.16 -19.56 -0.93
CA ASP A 64 -3.57 -20.97 -1.02
C ASP A 64 -2.83 -21.73 -2.13
N ARG A 65 -2.14 -21.00 -3.02
CA ARG A 65 -1.35 -21.59 -4.11
C ARG A 65 0.08 -21.77 -3.63
N LYS A 66 0.61 -23.00 -3.73
CA LYS A 66 2.04 -23.22 -3.58
C LYS A 66 2.79 -22.34 -4.59
N PRO A 67 3.94 -21.75 -4.21
CA PRO A 67 4.82 -21.09 -5.17
C PRO A 67 5.10 -22.03 -6.33
N ASP A 68 5.14 -21.52 -7.55
CA ASP A 68 5.46 -22.34 -8.71
C ASP A 68 6.90 -22.89 -8.54
N GLY A 69 7.04 -24.18 -8.22
CA GLY A 69 8.34 -24.85 -8.10
C GLY A 69 8.55 -25.81 -6.91
N GLU A 70 7.59 -26.69 -6.58
CA GLU A 70 7.84 -27.91 -5.79
C GLU A 70 7.56 -29.17 -6.61
#